data_AF-A0A419SJY6-F1
#
_entry.id   AF-A0A419SJY6-F1
#
_cell.length_a   1.000
_cell.length_b   1.000
_cell.length_c   1.000
_cell.angle_alpha   90.00
_cell.angle_beta   90.00
_cell.angle_gamma   90.00
#
_symmetry.space_group_name_H-M   'P 1'
#
loop_
_entity.id
_entity.type
_entity.pdbx_description
1 polymer ?
#
loop_
_entity_poly.entity_id
_entity_poly.type
_entity_poly.pdbx_seq_one_letter_code
_entity_poly.pdbx_strand_id
1 'polypeptide(L)'
;MFNRHSRKLIVSALVIALLVGLYVTNKEQPLYGNDHDSIAQVIQSIEGYQGIIEIIHIEDIADERYVAFLTNNIPAYIQFEKDKDGNYLWRHIEKREDSFASFIIPTWIEKPPKLLIVANLDNDIAAIEVQVNEHVMKRDIPVNQLFATVIDLPKADGGSYKFEYNYFDQNGDPIRKE
;
A
#
# COMPACT_ATOMS: atom_id res chain seq x y z
N MET A 1 12.67 57.99 23.16
CA MET A 1 14.03 57.56 22.78
C MET A 1 14.29 56.21 23.46
N PHE A 2 14.17 55.09 22.73
CA PHE A 2 14.35 53.77 23.35
C PHE A 2 15.78 53.61 23.87
N ASN A 3 15.92 53.30 25.16
CA ASN A 3 17.21 53.10 25.82
C ASN A 3 18.01 52.00 25.11
N ARG A 4 19.34 52.08 25.07
CA ARG A 4 20.19 51.15 24.30
C ARG A 4 19.96 49.68 24.68
N HIS A 5 19.57 49.42 25.92
CA HIS A 5 19.18 48.10 26.41
C HIS A 5 17.82 47.62 25.86
N SER A 6 16.81 48.48 25.75
CA SER A 6 15.50 48.08 25.20
C SER A 6 15.54 47.85 23.70
N ARG A 7 16.40 48.54 22.96
CA ARG A 7 16.66 48.25 21.54
C ARG A 7 17.27 46.85 21.33
N LYS A 8 18.21 46.44 22.18
CA LYS A 8 18.80 45.09 22.12
C LYS A 8 17.76 44.01 22.40
N LEU A 9 16.91 44.22 23.41
CA LEU A 9 15.83 43.28 23.74
C LEU A 9 14.81 43.13 22.61
N ILE A 10 14.42 44.24 21.96
CA ILE A 10 13.50 44.21 20.81
C ILE A 10 14.11 43.44 19.64
N VAL A 11 15.37 43.68 19.33
CA VAL A 11 16.08 42.96 18.25
C VAL A 11 16.19 41.46 18.58
N SER A 12 16.55 41.10 19.81
CA SER A 12 16.60 39.70 20.25
C SER A 12 15.23 39.02 20.14
N ALA A 13 14.15 39.68 20.54
CA ALA A 13 12.80 39.14 20.44
C ALA A 13 12.36 38.91 18.99
N LEU A 14 12.71 39.83 18.07
CA LEU A 14 12.44 39.69 16.64
C LEU A 14 13.21 38.52 16.01
N VAL A 15 14.47 38.33 16.39
CA VAL A 15 15.28 37.20 15.93
C VAL A 15 14.69 35.88 16.42
N ILE A 16 14.27 35.81 17.68
CA ILE A 16 13.62 34.60 18.24
C ILE A 16 12.30 34.33 17.50
N ALA A 17 11.47 35.35 17.28
CA ALA A 17 10.21 35.21 16.56
C ALA A 17 10.42 34.73 15.11
N LEU A 18 11.46 35.24 14.44
CA LEU A 18 11.84 34.79 13.09
C LEU A 18 12.30 33.33 13.09
N LEU A 19 13.15 32.93 14.04
CA LEU A 19 13.62 31.55 14.16
C LEU A 19 12.49 30.58 14.48
N VAL A 20 11.56 30.96 15.37
CA VAL A 20 10.35 30.18 15.66
C VAL A 20 9.45 30.10 14.43
N GLY A 21 9.26 31.21 13.70
CA GLY A 21 8.48 31.24 12.46
C GLY A 21 9.05 30.27 11.42
N LEU A 22 10.36 30.34 11.18
CA LEU A 22 11.06 29.43 10.26
C LEU A 22 10.95 27.97 10.71
N TYR A 23 11.11 27.68 11.99
CA TYR A 23 10.97 26.32 12.53
C TYR A 23 9.56 25.76 12.34
N VAL A 24 8.51 26.57 12.55
CA VAL A 24 7.12 26.14 12.36
C VAL A 24 6.79 25.91 10.88
N THR A 25 7.34 26.72 9.97
CA THR A 25 7.15 26.56 8.52
C THR A 25 7.98 25.43 7.92
N ASN A 26 9.07 25.03 8.58
CA ASN A 26 9.92 23.90 8.16
C ASN A 26 9.44 22.53 8.68
N LYS A 27 8.23 22.46 9.27
CA LYS A 27 7.61 21.15 9.44
C LYS A 27 7.37 20.57 8.06
N GLU A 28 8.11 19.51 7.72
CA GLU A 28 7.87 18.72 6.52
C GLU A 28 6.37 18.41 6.46
N GLN A 29 5.71 18.83 5.39
CA GLN A 29 4.31 18.48 5.20
C GLN A 29 4.23 16.95 5.14
N PRO A 30 3.21 16.34 5.75
CA PRO A 30 3.05 14.89 5.65
C PRO A 30 2.96 14.49 4.17
N LEU A 31 3.72 13.49 3.77
CA LEU A 31 3.58 12.87 2.45
C LEU A 31 2.28 12.07 2.43
N TYR A 32 1.42 12.36 1.47
CA TYR A 32 0.10 11.73 1.31
C TYR A 32 0.06 10.89 0.04
N GLY A 33 -0.73 9.82 0.02
CA GLY A 33 -0.99 8.94 -1.13
C GLY A 33 -2.25 9.30 -1.90
N ASN A 34 -2.48 10.59 -2.17
CA ASN A 34 -3.70 11.10 -2.78
C ASN A 34 -3.82 10.80 -4.28
N ASP A 35 -2.70 10.76 -4.99
CA ASP A 35 -2.63 10.51 -6.42
C ASP A 35 -1.42 9.63 -6.75
N HIS A 36 -1.30 9.25 -8.02
CA HIS A 36 -0.27 8.32 -8.49
C HIS A 36 1.15 8.78 -8.12
N ASP A 37 1.47 10.06 -8.32
CA ASP A 37 2.82 10.59 -8.08
C ASP A 37 3.10 10.66 -6.58
N SER A 38 2.12 11.10 -5.80
CA SER A 38 2.26 11.21 -4.36
C SER A 38 2.33 9.83 -3.68
N ILE A 39 1.62 8.83 -4.19
CA ILE A 39 1.75 7.42 -3.76
C ILE A 39 3.17 6.90 -4.00
N ALA A 40 3.72 7.13 -5.21
CA ALA A 40 5.08 6.69 -5.53
C ALA A 40 6.13 7.35 -4.60
N GLN A 41 5.96 8.64 -4.30
CA GLN A 41 6.83 9.35 -3.35
C GLN A 41 6.75 8.77 -1.93
N VAL A 42 5.53 8.46 -1.45
CA VAL A 42 5.36 7.80 -0.16
C VAL A 42 6.09 6.47 -0.14
N ILE A 43 5.88 5.61 -1.15
CA ILE A 43 6.53 4.29 -1.23
C ILE A 43 8.06 4.43 -1.21
N GLN A 44 8.63 5.31 -2.03
CA GLN A 44 10.08 5.52 -2.10
C GLN A 44 10.69 6.08 -0.81
N SER A 45 9.90 6.78 0.01
CA SER A 45 10.34 7.30 1.31
C SER A 45 10.50 6.21 2.38
N ILE A 46 9.93 5.02 2.17
CA ILE A 46 9.94 3.91 3.14
C ILE A 46 11.18 3.04 2.93
N GLU A 47 11.97 2.83 3.99
CA GLU A 47 13.16 1.98 3.96
C GLU A 47 12.85 0.57 3.43
N GLY A 48 13.64 0.09 2.47
CA GLY A 48 13.46 -1.22 1.83
C GLY A 48 12.58 -1.22 0.58
N TYR A 49 12.03 -0.06 0.20
CA TYR A 49 11.19 0.15 -0.98
C TYR A 49 11.75 1.20 -1.95
N GLN A 50 13.01 1.58 -1.77
CA GLN A 50 13.72 2.48 -2.70
C GLN A 50 13.85 1.81 -4.09
N GLY A 51 13.61 2.59 -5.14
CA GLY A 51 13.83 2.14 -6.52
C GLY A 51 12.70 2.53 -7.47
N ILE A 52 12.57 1.74 -8.53
CA ILE A 52 11.53 1.91 -9.55
C ILE A 52 10.21 1.40 -8.96
N ILE A 53 9.22 2.29 -8.93
CA ILE A 53 7.85 1.97 -8.48
C ILE A 53 6.94 1.94 -9.69
N GLU A 54 6.22 0.84 -9.84
CA GLU A 54 5.21 0.67 -10.88
C GLU A 54 3.86 0.37 -10.24
N ILE A 55 2.96 1.35 -10.23
CA ILE A 55 1.61 1.19 -9.68
C ILE A 55 0.74 0.46 -10.72
N ILE A 56 0.16 -0.67 -10.32
CA ILE A 56 -0.63 -1.53 -11.21
C ILE A 56 -2.12 -1.29 -10.99
N HIS A 57 -2.56 -1.24 -9.73
CA HIS A 57 -3.97 -1.10 -9.38
C HIS A 57 -4.15 -0.26 -8.11
N ILE A 58 -5.21 0.55 -8.08
CA ILE A 58 -5.64 1.31 -6.92
C ILE A 58 -7.08 0.91 -6.62
N GLU A 59 -7.32 0.40 -5.42
CA GLU A 59 -8.64 0.04 -4.92
C GLU A 59 -8.98 0.88 -3.69
N ASP A 60 -10.05 1.66 -3.78
CA ASP A 60 -10.58 2.44 -2.65
C ASP A 60 -11.74 1.67 -2.00
N ILE A 61 -11.63 1.37 -0.70
CA ILE A 61 -12.63 0.64 0.10
C ILE A 61 -12.99 1.47 1.32
N ALA A 62 -14.13 2.17 1.25
CA ALA A 62 -14.55 3.15 2.25
C ALA A 62 -13.43 4.20 2.49
N ASP A 63 -12.92 4.32 3.72
CA ASP A 63 -11.85 5.28 4.06
C ASP A 63 -10.44 4.67 3.90
N GLU A 64 -10.29 3.52 3.25
CA GLU A 64 -8.99 2.89 2.99
C GLU A 64 -8.68 2.86 1.49
N ARG A 65 -7.40 2.96 1.16
CA ARG A 65 -6.88 2.82 -0.21
C ARG A 65 -5.81 1.74 -0.22
N TYR A 66 -5.97 0.76 -1.09
CA TYR A 66 -5.01 -0.30 -1.33
C TYR A 66 -4.40 -0.10 -2.70
N VAL A 67 -3.08 0.00 -2.74
CA VAL A 67 -2.34 0.16 -3.99
C VAL A 67 -1.50 -1.08 -4.20
N ALA A 68 -1.77 -1.81 -5.29
CA ALA A 68 -0.90 -2.87 -5.77
C ALA A 68 0.19 -2.25 -6.65
N PHE A 69 1.44 -2.59 -6.39
CA PHE A 69 2.56 -2.05 -7.12
C PHE A 69 3.71 -3.05 -7.21
N LEU A 70 4.69 -2.77 -8.07
CA LEU A 70 5.99 -3.41 -8.06
C LEU A 70 7.04 -2.44 -7.53
N THR A 71 7.93 -2.94 -6.67
CA THR A 71 9.20 -2.24 -6.35
C THR A 71 10.34 -3.07 -6.89
N ASN A 72 11.09 -2.53 -7.87
CA ASN A 72 12.16 -3.27 -8.54
C ASN A 72 11.67 -4.64 -9.07
N ASN A 73 10.51 -4.65 -9.72
CA ASN A 73 9.84 -5.85 -10.25
C ASN A 73 9.30 -6.83 -9.19
N ILE A 74 9.37 -6.50 -7.89
CA ILE A 74 8.87 -7.33 -6.80
C ILE A 74 7.42 -6.92 -6.45
N PRO A 75 6.44 -7.85 -6.52
CA PRO A 75 5.06 -7.62 -6.12
C PRO A 75 4.91 -7.16 -4.66
N ALA A 76 4.12 -6.10 -4.50
CA ALA A 76 3.89 -5.46 -3.23
C ALA A 76 2.51 -4.79 -3.17
N TYR A 77 2.09 -4.45 -1.95
CA TYR A 77 0.97 -3.54 -1.74
C TYR A 77 1.24 -2.57 -0.61
N ILE A 78 0.59 -1.40 -0.69
CA ILE A 78 0.59 -0.39 0.35
C ILE A 78 -0.86 -0.03 0.68
N GLN A 79 -1.13 0.14 1.98
CA GLN A 79 -2.41 0.57 2.52
C GLN A 79 -2.30 2.00 3.03
N PHE A 80 -3.30 2.80 2.68
CA PHE A 80 -3.52 4.13 3.21
C PHE A 80 -4.88 4.22 3.90
N GLU A 81 -4.99 5.13 4.86
CA GLU A 81 -6.24 5.52 5.51
C GLU A 81 -6.51 7.01 5.23
N LYS A 82 -7.74 7.33 4.89
CA LYS A 82 -8.20 8.68 4.58
C LYS A 82 -8.44 9.45 5.88
N ASP A 83 -7.80 10.61 6.01
CA ASP A 83 -8.04 11.53 7.11
C ASP A 83 -9.30 12.38 6.88
N LYS A 84 -9.68 13.13 7.93
CA LYS A 84 -10.84 14.05 7.92
C LYS A 84 -10.75 15.15 6.86
N ASP A 85 -9.54 15.47 6.39
CA ASP A 85 -9.27 16.52 5.41
C ASP A 85 -9.25 15.92 3.98
N GLY A 86 -9.46 14.61 3.87
CA GLY A 86 -9.56 13.85 2.64
C GLY A 86 -8.23 13.31 2.12
N ASN A 87 -7.15 13.40 2.91
CA ASN A 87 -5.82 12.94 2.51
C ASN A 87 -5.55 11.49 2.94
N TYR A 88 -4.80 10.76 2.13
CA TYR A 88 -4.47 9.36 2.36
C TYR A 88 -3.12 9.23 3.07
N LEU A 89 -3.15 8.80 4.33
CA LEU A 89 -1.98 8.57 5.18
C LEU A 89 -1.55 7.11 5.14
N TRP A 90 -0.25 6.86 4.95
CA TRP A 90 0.29 5.49 4.97
C TRP A 90 0.03 4.78 6.30
N ARG A 91 -0.39 3.51 6.23
CA ARG A 91 -0.65 2.63 7.38
C ARG A 91 0.18 1.36 7.38
N HIS A 92 0.26 0.69 6.24
CA HIS A 92 0.91 -0.61 6.13
C HIS A 92 1.48 -0.80 4.73
N ILE A 93 2.54 -1.60 4.61
CA ILE A 93 3.18 -1.94 3.35
C ILE A 93 3.83 -3.32 3.47
N GLU A 94 3.71 -4.13 2.42
CA GLU A 94 4.26 -5.47 2.36
C GLU A 94 4.69 -5.82 0.94
N LYS A 95 5.77 -6.61 0.79
CA LYS A 95 6.23 -7.19 -0.46
C LYS A 95 6.56 -8.68 -0.32
N ARG A 96 6.55 -9.42 -1.43
CA ARG A 96 6.93 -10.84 -1.50
C ARG A 96 7.87 -11.04 -2.69
N GLU A 97 9.01 -11.68 -2.46
CA GLU A 97 10.15 -11.80 -3.40
C GLU A 97 9.91 -12.70 -4.64
N ASP A 98 8.66 -13.07 -4.93
CA ASP A 98 8.28 -13.93 -6.07
C ASP A 98 7.70 -13.10 -7.23
N SER A 99 7.64 -13.65 -8.45
CA SER A 99 6.94 -13.03 -9.59
C SER A 99 5.42 -12.89 -9.41
N PHE A 100 4.87 -13.59 -8.42
CA PHE A 100 3.46 -13.62 -8.08
C PHE A 100 3.30 -13.59 -6.57
N ALA A 101 2.41 -12.73 -6.08
CA ALA A 101 2.05 -12.63 -4.67
C ALA A 101 0.55 -12.51 -4.46
N SER A 102 0.11 -13.07 -3.33
CA SER A 102 -1.25 -12.91 -2.84
C SER A 102 -1.23 -12.39 -1.41
N PHE A 103 -2.06 -11.39 -1.13
CA PHE A 103 -2.14 -10.70 0.15
C PHE A 103 -3.56 -10.71 0.68
N ILE A 104 -3.73 -11.04 1.95
CA ILE A 104 -5.01 -10.87 2.63
C ILE A 104 -5.08 -9.42 3.11
N ILE A 105 -5.94 -8.63 2.46
CA ILE A 105 -6.18 -7.26 2.90
C ILE A 105 -7.37 -7.26 3.88
N PRO A 106 -7.18 -6.75 5.10
CA PRO A 106 -8.27 -6.65 6.06
C PRO A 106 -9.32 -5.67 5.51
N THR A 107 -10.58 -5.92 5.83
CA THR A 107 -11.65 -4.94 5.64
C THR A 107 -12.23 -4.59 7.00
N TRP A 108 -13.02 -3.52 7.08
CA TRP A 108 -13.82 -3.17 8.26
C TRP A 108 -14.44 -4.39 8.96
N ILE A 109 -14.48 -4.36 10.30
CA ILE A 109 -14.72 -5.47 11.24
C ILE A 109 -15.91 -6.39 10.89
N GLU A 110 -16.89 -5.92 10.11
CA GLU A 110 -18.09 -6.67 9.74
C GLU A 110 -18.09 -7.25 8.32
N LYS A 111 -17.07 -6.92 7.50
CA LYS A 111 -16.93 -7.41 6.12
C LYS A 111 -15.88 -8.53 6.05
N PRO A 112 -16.07 -9.54 5.17
CA PRO A 112 -15.02 -10.51 4.89
C PRO A 112 -13.77 -9.82 4.36
N PRO A 113 -12.56 -10.30 4.73
CA PRO A 113 -11.33 -9.81 4.13
C PRO A 113 -11.36 -10.02 2.62
N LYS A 114 -10.46 -9.34 1.91
CA LYS A 114 -10.30 -9.53 0.47
C LYS A 114 -8.93 -10.13 0.19
N LEU A 115 -8.82 -10.80 -0.94
CA LEU A 115 -7.55 -11.29 -1.46
C LEU A 115 -7.09 -10.35 -2.57
N LEU A 116 -5.96 -9.70 -2.37
CA LEU A 116 -5.26 -8.95 -3.40
C LEU A 116 -4.25 -9.88 -4.06
N ILE A 117 -4.30 -9.97 -5.39
CA ILE A 117 -3.30 -10.66 -6.20
C ILE A 117 -2.48 -9.62 -6.94
N VAL A 118 -1.17 -9.82 -6.99
CA VAL A 118 -0.23 -8.98 -7.74
C VAL A 118 0.77 -9.89 -8.47
N ALA A 119 0.93 -9.69 -9.77
CA ALA A 119 1.85 -10.45 -10.60
C ALA A 119 2.66 -9.51 -11.51
N ASN A 120 3.92 -9.86 -11.73
CA ASN A 120 4.84 -9.14 -12.60
C ASN A 120 4.98 -9.80 -13.98
N LEU A 121 5.86 -9.25 -14.83
CA LEU A 121 6.08 -9.75 -16.19
C LEU A 121 6.74 -11.13 -16.27
N ASP A 122 7.31 -11.64 -15.17
CA ASP A 122 7.97 -12.94 -15.11
C ASP A 122 7.02 -14.03 -14.56
N ASN A 123 5.74 -13.70 -14.31
CA ASN A 123 4.76 -14.66 -13.80
C ASN A 123 4.31 -15.65 -14.89
N ASP A 124 4.44 -16.94 -14.58
CA ASP A 124 3.99 -18.07 -15.38
C ASP A 124 2.71 -18.74 -14.83
N ILE A 125 2.21 -18.31 -13.66
CA ILE A 125 0.95 -18.78 -13.08
C ILE A 125 -0.20 -18.23 -13.92
N ALA A 126 -0.93 -19.13 -14.58
CA ALA A 126 -2.07 -18.79 -15.43
C ALA A 126 -3.40 -18.86 -14.67
N ALA A 127 -3.46 -19.57 -13.55
CA ALA A 127 -4.62 -19.56 -12.68
C ALA A 127 -4.26 -19.85 -11.23
N ILE A 128 -5.06 -19.29 -10.33
CA ILE A 128 -5.05 -19.59 -8.90
C ILE A 128 -6.41 -20.16 -8.51
N GLU A 129 -6.38 -21.20 -7.71
CA GLU A 129 -7.54 -21.69 -6.96
C GLU A 129 -7.29 -21.44 -5.48
N VAL A 130 -8.25 -20.76 -4.85
CA VAL A 130 -8.21 -20.41 -3.45
C VAL A 130 -9.39 -21.09 -2.79
N GLN A 131 -9.09 -22.03 -1.91
CA GLN A 131 -10.07 -22.60 -1.02
C GLN A 131 -10.10 -21.79 0.28
N VAL A 132 -11.28 -21.27 0.60
CA VAL A 132 -11.58 -20.56 1.83
C VAL A 132 -12.64 -21.33 2.60
N ASN A 133 -12.22 -22.01 3.66
CA ASN A 133 -13.06 -22.97 4.37
C ASN A 133 -13.63 -24.04 3.41
N GLU A 134 -14.95 -24.05 3.18
CA GLU A 134 -15.64 -24.99 2.28
C GLU A 134 -15.87 -24.42 0.86
N HIS A 135 -15.49 -23.17 0.62
CA HIS A 135 -15.71 -22.50 -0.66
C HIS A 135 -14.45 -22.52 -1.51
N VAL A 136 -14.59 -22.92 -2.77
CA VAL A 136 -13.49 -22.92 -3.75
C VAL A 136 -13.75 -21.82 -4.78
N MET A 137 -12.73 -21.00 -5.01
CA MET A 137 -12.77 -19.94 -6.01
C MET A 137 -11.58 -20.08 -6.94
N LYS A 138 -11.82 -20.04 -8.25
CA LYS A 138 -10.76 -20.04 -9.26
C LYS A 138 -10.70 -18.69 -9.97
N ARG A 139 -9.50 -18.20 -10.23
CA ARG A 139 -9.25 -16.98 -11.02
C ARG A 139 -8.15 -17.21 -12.02
N ASP A 140 -8.43 -16.82 -13.25
CA ASP A 140 -7.44 -16.79 -14.33
C ASP A 140 -6.57 -15.53 -14.19
N ILE A 141 -5.29 -15.70 -14.49
CA ILE A 141 -4.26 -14.67 -14.40
C ILE A 141 -3.58 -14.58 -15.77
N PRO A 142 -3.48 -13.39 -16.37
CA PRO A 142 -2.73 -13.23 -17.60
C PRO A 142 -1.24 -13.43 -17.30
N VAL A 143 -0.63 -14.45 -17.92
CA VAL A 143 0.81 -14.70 -17.79
C VAL A 143 1.62 -13.66 -18.54
N ASN A 144 2.85 -13.44 -18.09
CA ASN A 144 3.81 -12.51 -18.70
C ASN A 144 3.26 -11.08 -18.85
N GLN A 145 2.37 -10.67 -17.94
CA GLN A 145 1.73 -9.37 -17.94
C GLN A 145 1.66 -8.84 -16.52
N LEU A 146 1.78 -7.52 -16.38
CA LEU A 146 1.47 -6.86 -15.12
C LEU A 146 -0.01 -7.06 -14.82
N PHE A 147 -0.29 -7.58 -13.63
CA PHE A 147 -1.64 -7.89 -13.25
C PHE A 147 -1.84 -7.65 -11.77
N ALA A 148 -2.95 -7.00 -11.43
CA ALA A 148 -3.43 -6.96 -10.07
C ALA A 148 -4.95 -7.02 -10.05
N THR A 149 -5.49 -7.74 -9.08
CA THR A 149 -6.94 -7.84 -8.89
C THR A 149 -7.26 -8.04 -7.41
N VAL A 150 -8.39 -7.50 -7.00
CA VAL A 150 -8.97 -7.73 -5.67
C VAL A 150 -10.13 -8.71 -5.80
N ILE A 151 -10.16 -9.71 -4.92
CA ILE A 151 -11.17 -10.77 -4.91
C ILE A 151 -11.90 -10.72 -3.57
N ASP A 152 -13.23 -10.68 -3.63
CA ASP A 152 -14.08 -10.85 -2.45
C ASP A 152 -14.00 -12.28 -1.92
N LEU A 153 -13.66 -12.42 -0.63
CA LEU A 153 -13.68 -13.72 0.03
C LEU A 153 -15.06 -14.00 0.63
N PRO A 154 -15.49 -15.27 0.65
CA PRO A 154 -16.75 -15.64 1.27
C PRO A 154 -16.66 -15.40 2.78
N LYS A 155 -17.80 -15.07 3.40
CA LYS A 155 -17.87 -14.93 4.86
C LYS A 155 -17.58 -16.27 5.53
N ALA A 156 -16.72 -16.28 6.53
CA ALA A 156 -16.49 -17.45 7.35
C ALA A 156 -17.65 -17.72 8.33
N ASP A 157 -18.19 -18.95 8.30
CA ASP A 157 -19.09 -19.45 9.34
C ASP A 157 -18.29 -19.69 10.62
N GLY A 158 -18.54 -18.90 11.68
CA GLY A 158 -17.84 -19.01 12.96
C GLY A 158 -16.59 -18.14 13.11
N GLY A 159 -16.28 -17.28 12.13
CA GLY A 159 -15.30 -16.19 12.27
C GLY A 159 -13.83 -16.56 12.06
N SER A 160 -13.50 -17.80 11.73
CA SER A 160 -12.14 -18.22 11.37
C SER A 160 -12.01 -18.49 9.86
N TYR A 161 -10.87 -18.07 9.30
CA TYR A 161 -10.55 -18.32 7.90
C TYR A 161 -9.41 -19.34 7.81
N LYS A 162 -9.63 -20.40 7.02
CA LYS A 162 -8.59 -21.33 6.58
C LYS A 162 -8.41 -21.18 5.08
N PHE A 163 -7.17 -20.99 4.64
CA PHE A 163 -6.80 -20.81 3.24
C PHE A 163 -5.97 -21.99 2.75
N GLU A 164 -6.32 -22.51 1.57
CA GLU A 164 -5.48 -23.42 0.79
C GLU A 164 -5.37 -22.88 -0.64
N TYR A 165 -4.17 -22.93 -1.21
CA TYR A 165 -3.85 -22.33 -2.50
C TYR A 165 -3.32 -23.39 -3.45
N ASN A 166 -3.92 -23.48 -4.63
CA ASN A 166 -3.41 -24.27 -5.75
C ASN A 166 -3.11 -23.34 -6.92
N TYR A 167 -1.97 -23.52 -7.57
CA TYR A 167 -1.54 -22.71 -8.70
C TYR A 167 -1.47 -23.59 -9.95
N PHE A 168 -1.77 -23.03 -11.12
CA PHE A 168 -1.79 -23.76 -12.38
C PHE A 168 -1.06 -22.98 -13.47
N ASP A 169 -0.36 -23.71 -14.34
CA ASP A 169 0.29 -23.17 -15.53
C ASP A 169 -0.72 -22.96 -16.68
N GLN A 170 -0.24 -22.48 -17.83
CA GLN A 170 -1.08 -22.25 -19.02
C GLN A 170 -1.73 -23.52 -19.59
N ASN A 171 -1.20 -24.70 -19.30
CA ASN A 171 -1.76 -25.98 -19.73
C ASN A 171 -2.78 -26.52 -18.72
N GLY A 172 -2.89 -25.91 -17.54
CA GLY A 172 -3.72 -26.36 -16.44
C GLY A 172 -3.03 -27.36 -15.52
N ASP A 173 -1.72 -27.54 -15.64
CA ASP A 173 -0.94 -28.42 -14.77
C ASP A 173 -0.61 -27.71 -13.44
N PRO A 174 -0.66 -28.42 -12.30
CA PRO A 174 -0.44 -27.81 -11.00
C PRO A 174 1.02 -27.40 -10.79
N ILE A 175 1.24 -26.17 -10.37
CA ILE A 175 2.53 -25.61 -9.97
C ILE A 175 2.66 -25.73 -8.45
N ARG A 176 3.76 -26.30 -7.98
CA ARG A 176 4.11 -26.30 -6.55
C ARG A 176 4.95 -25.08 -6.23
N LYS A 177 4.47 -24.22 -5.33
CA LYS A 177 5.28 -23.21 -4.66
C LYS A 177 5.79 -23.76 -3.32
N GLU A 178 7.07 -23.52 -3.02
CA GLU A 178 7.71 -23.81 -1.74
C GLU A 178 7.44 -22.72 -0.70
#